data_AF-A0A3S1ESL1-F1
#
_entry.id   AF-A0A3S1ESL1-F1
#
_cell.length_a   1.000
_cell.length_b   1.000
_cell.length_c   1.000
_cell.angle_alpha   90.00
_cell.angle_beta   90.00
_cell.angle_gamma   90.00
#
_symmetry.space_group_name_H-M   'P 1'
#
loop_
_entity.id
_entity.type
_entity.pdbx_description
1 polymer ?
#
loop_
_entity_poly.entity_id
_entity_poly.type
_entity_poly.pdbx_seq_one_letter_code
_entity_poly.pdbx_strand_id
1 'polypeptide(L)'
;YSKTVLRELHEIPWASWDDELRAWRVPFRSYDELRRRWLTIEDAARHSEPEERKRRREAEKDSEAQRAMRLRYAERRRHRYPLPAEDLPPMGRAVATDQYGVVVFTDVSGELVEPTVLAALYPHATRTDVDYVWGTWRSATLTELIRTWPARREAGPMEHSRGWWQPTLTELRVARRNARTIE
;
A
#
# COMPACT_ATOMS: atom_id res chain seq x y z
N TYR A 1 10.64 2.19 26.38
CA TYR A 1 10.42 3.66 26.34
C TYR A 1 9.90 4.07 24.97
N SER A 2 9.04 5.10 24.89
CA SER A 2 8.62 5.70 23.61
C SER A 2 9.77 6.48 22.97
N LYS A 3 9.76 6.64 21.64
CA LYS A 3 10.77 7.45 20.92
C LYS A 3 10.84 8.89 21.43
N THR A 4 9.69 9.45 21.81
CA THR A 4 9.60 10.80 22.39
C THR A 4 10.25 10.84 23.77
N VAL A 5 9.95 9.85 24.63
CA VAL A 5 10.57 9.74 25.95
C VAL A 5 12.10 9.58 25.84
N LEU A 6 12.58 8.76 24.90
CA LEU A 6 14.02 8.59 24.66
C LEU A 6 14.68 9.87 24.15
N ARG A 7 14.01 10.64 23.28
CA ARG A 7 14.51 11.93 22.80
C ARG A 7 14.67 12.92 23.96
N GLU A 8 13.63 13.08 24.78
CA GLU A 8 13.70 13.99 25.93
C GLU A 8 14.79 13.59 26.93
N LEU A 9 14.98 12.29 27.18
CA LEU A 9 16.03 11.79 28.08
C LEU A 9 17.44 11.95 27.50
N HIS A 10 17.61 11.87 26.18
CA HIS A 10 18.89 12.14 25.52
C HIS A 10 19.27 13.62 25.52
N GLU A 11 18.29 14.52 25.56
CA GLU A 11 18.54 15.96 25.65
C GLU A 11 18.99 16.42 27.05
N ILE A 12 18.81 15.58 28.08
CA ILE A 12 19.29 15.86 29.43
C ILE A 12 20.81 15.64 29.47
N PRO A 13 21.61 16.66 29.82
CA PRO A 13 23.06 16.54 29.91
C PRO A 13 23.50 15.43 30.87
N TRP A 14 24.48 14.63 30.47
CA TRP A 14 25.05 13.53 31.26
C TRP A 14 24.06 12.42 31.64
N ALA A 15 22.86 12.41 31.08
CA ALA A 15 21.96 11.28 31.20
C ALA A 15 22.53 10.09 30.41
N SER A 16 22.56 8.92 31.05
CA SER A 16 22.99 7.69 30.39
C SER A 16 22.04 6.54 30.72
N TRP A 17 21.93 5.62 29.78
CA TRP A 17 21.26 4.35 30.02
C TRP A 17 22.14 3.45 30.88
N ASP A 18 21.57 2.87 31.93
CA ASP A 18 22.20 1.86 32.77
C ASP A 18 21.58 0.49 32.42
N ASP A 19 22.37 -0.36 31.76
CA ASP A 19 21.93 -1.68 31.30
C ASP A 19 21.64 -2.66 32.44
N GLU A 20 22.35 -2.53 33.57
CA GLU A 20 22.16 -3.41 34.74
C GLU A 20 20.84 -3.09 35.45
N LEU A 21 20.55 -1.80 35.64
CA LEU A 21 19.32 -1.34 36.28
C LEU A 21 18.14 -1.23 35.32
N ARG A 22 18.39 -1.38 34.01
CA ARG A 22 17.42 -1.14 32.93
C ARG A 22 16.69 0.20 33.10
N ALA A 23 17.44 1.22 33.50
CA ALA A 23 16.92 2.54 33.84
C ALA A 23 17.83 3.65 33.34
N TRP A 24 17.27 4.85 33.17
CA TRP A 24 18.06 6.04 32.87
C TRP A 24 18.66 6.60 34.15
N ARG A 25 19.99 6.72 34.18
CA ARG A 25 20.72 7.40 35.25
C ARG A 25 20.91 8.85 34.85
N VAL A 26 20.37 9.74 35.69
CA VAL A 26 20.57 11.19 35.56
C VAL A 26 21.36 11.66 36.78
N PRO A 27 22.59 12.17 36.59
CA PRO A 27 23.37 12.73 37.69
C PRO A 27 22.65 13.92 38.34
N PHE A 28 22.83 14.10 39.66
CA PHE A 28 22.14 15.16 40.42
C PHE A 28 22.34 16.58 39.85
N ARG A 29 23.50 16.86 39.24
CA ARG A 29 23.79 18.12 38.54
C ARG A 29 22.81 18.45 37.39
N SER A 30 22.14 17.45 36.84
CA SER A 30 21.16 17.57 35.76
C SER A 30 19.72 17.46 36.27
N TYR A 31 19.52 17.48 37.59
CA TYR A 31 18.22 17.32 38.22
C TYR A 31 17.24 18.43 37.81
N ASP A 32 17.70 19.68 37.74
CA ASP A 32 16.84 20.80 37.34
C ASP A 32 16.37 20.68 35.89
N GLU A 33 17.23 20.15 35.01
CA GLU A 33 16.88 19.91 33.60
C GLU A 33 15.90 18.73 33.46
N LEU A 34 16.11 17.67 34.24
CA LEU A 34 15.14 16.57 34.34
C LEU A 34 13.79 17.07 34.85
N ARG A 35 13.77 17.93 35.89
CA ARG A 35 12.55 18.47 36.47
C ARG A 35 11.77 19.34 35.46
N ARG A 36 12.45 20.14 34.65
CA ARG A 36 11.83 20.95 33.58
C ARG A 36 11.17 20.08 32.51
N ARG A 37 11.82 18.97 32.13
CA ARG A 37 11.36 18.06 31.08
C ARG A 37 10.43 16.94 31.58
N TRP A 38 10.31 16.79 32.90
CA TRP A 38 9.56 15.70 33.54
C TRP A 38 8.11 15.63 33.08
N LEU A 39 7.42 16.78 33.00
CA LEU A 39 6.03 16.83 32.53
C LEU A 39 5.88 16.31 31.10
N THR A 40 6.78 16.71 30.19
CA THR A 40 6.80 16.23 28.80
C THR A 40 7.10 14.73 28.72
N ILE A 41 8.00 14.23 29.57
CA ILE A 41 8.34 12.81 29.66
C ILE A 41 7.14 12.00 30.17
N GLU A 42 6.46 12.50 31.21
CA GLU A 42 5.30 11.85 31.83
C GLU A 42 4.11 11.82 30.86
N ASP A 43 3.81 12.94 30.19
CA ASP A 43 2.79 13.00 29.16
C ASP A 43 3.14 12.05 28.00
N ALA A 44 4.38 12.07 27.49
CA ALA A 44 4.80 11.17 26.43
C ALA A 44 4.78 9.68 26.85
N ALA A 45 4.98 9.38 28.13
CA ALA A 45 4.86 8.03 28.67
C ALA A 45 3.40 7.59 28.73
N ARG A 46 2.49 8.45 29.20
CA ARG A 46 1.03 8.21 29.23
C ARG A 46 0.46 7.97 27.83
N HIS A 47 0.86 8.79 26.85
CA HIS A 47 0.47 8.61 25.45
C HIS A 47 1.06 7.36 24.78
N SER A 48 2.15 6.82 25.34
CA SER A 48 2.78 5.59 24.86
C SER A 48 2.26 4.33 25.55
N GLU A 49 1.35 4.46 26.51
CA GLU A 49 0.78 3.35 27.24
C GLU A 49 0.03 2.42 26.26
N PRO A 50 0.20 1.09 26.37
CA PRO A 50 -0.38 0.12 25.43
C PRO A 50 -1.90 0.31 25.22
N GLU A 51 -2.61 0.79 26.25
CA GLU A 51 -4.05 1.04 26.23
C GLU A 51 -4.45 2.25 25.38
N GLU A 52 -3.69 3.35 25.41
CA GLU A 52 -3.96 4.49 24.52
C GLU A 52 -3.61 4.19 23.07
N ARG A 53 -2.54 3.41 22.84
CA ARG A 53 -2.23 2.89 21.50
C ARG A 53 -3.32 1.96 20.99
N LYS A 54 -3.89 1.13 21.86
CA LYS A 54 -5.01 0.24 21.54
C LYS A 54 -6.28 1.06 21.23
N ARG A 55 -6.62 2.05 22.06
CA ARG A 55 -7.74 2.97 21.83
C ARG A 55 -7.60 3.76 20.53
N ARG A 56 -6.41 4.27 20.19
CA ARG A 56 -6.17 4.95 18.90
C ARG A 56 -6.30 3.98 17.72
N ARG A 57 -5.74 2.76 17.84
CA ARG A 57 -5.90 1.73 16.81
C ARG A 57 -7.34 1.31 16.63
N GLU A 58 -8.13 1.24 17.69
CA GLU A 58 -9.56 0.93 17.67
C GLU A 58 -10.38 2.07 17.05
N ALA A 59 -10.11 3.33 17.40
CA ALA A 59 -10.72 4.49 16.77
C ALA A 59 -10.35 4.61 15.27
N GLU A 60 -9.10 4.33 14.91
CA GLU A 60 -8.67 4.24 13.51
C GLU A 60 -9.29 3.03 12.80
N LYS A 61 -9.59 1.94 13.53
CA LYS A 61 -10.20 0.70 13.00
C LYS A 61 -11.59 0.94 12.40
N ASP A 62 -12.32 1.88 12.98
CA ASP A 62 -13.67 2.25 12.58
C ASP A 62 -13.73 3.40 11.58
N SER A 63 -12.58 3.96 11.18
CA SER A 63 -12.53 4.91 10.09
C SER A 63 -13.02 4.28 8.80
N GLU A 64 -13.89 4.99 8.09
CA GLU A 64 -14.38 4.62 6.76
C GLU A 64 -13.22 4.34 5.80
N ALA A 65 -12.11 5.08 5.92
CA ALA A 65 -10.91 4.87 5.12
C ALA A 65 -10.30 3.47 5.34
N GLN A 66 -10.27 2.97 6.59
CA GLN A 66 -9.80 1.61 6.86
C GLN A 66 -10.76 0.56 6.32
N ARG A 67 -12.08 0.79 6.42
CA ARG A 67 -13.10 -0.12 5.86
C ARG A 67 -12.95 -0.21 4.34
N ALA A 68 -12.83 0.93 3.66
CA ALA A 68 -12.57 0.99 2.22
C ALA A 68 -11.24 0.31 1.83
N MET A 69 -10.17 0.52 2.60
CA MET A 69 -8.89 -0.15 2.37
C MET A 69 -9.00 -1.67 2.52
N ARG A 70 -9.73 -2.17 3.53
CA ARG A 70 -9.97 -3.62 3.71
C ARG A 70 -10.78 -4.20 2.56
N LEU A 71 -11.81 -3.50 2.09
CA LEU A 71 -12.60 -3.93 0.93
C LEU A 71 -11.73 -4.02 -0.32
N ARG A 72 -10.92 -2.99 -0.62
CA ARG A 72 -9.96 -3.01 -1.75
C ARG A 72 -8.93 -4.14 -1.63
N TYR A 73 -8.42 -4.37 -0.42
CA TYR A 73 -7.46 -5.45 -0.19
C TYR A 73 -8.11 -6.83 -0.39
N ALA A 74 -9.32 -7.03 0.13
CA ALA A 74 -10.08 -8.26 -0.05
C ALA A 74 -10.40 -8.49 -1.53
N GLU A 75 -10.76 -7.44 -2.27
CA GLU A 75 -11.00 -7.55 -3.72
C GLU A 75 -9.73 -7.91 -4.48
N ARG A 76 -8.59 -7.27 -4.16
CA ARG A 76 -7.29 -7.61 -4.77
C ARG A 76 -6.94 -9.08 -4.60
N ARG A 77 -7.22 -9.68 -3.43
CA ARG A 77 -6.96 -11.12 -3.16
C ARG A 77 -7.79 -12.06 -4.04
N ARG A 78 -8.89 -11.60 -4.63
CA ARG A 78 -9.70 -12.40 -5.55
C ARG A 78 -9.04 -12.56 -6.93
N HIS A 79 -7.98 -11.79 -7.21
CA HIS A 79 -7.25 -11.82 -8.48
C HIS A 79 -8.15 -11.67 -9.71
N ARG A 80 -9.20 -10.86 -9.55
CA ARG A 80 -10.16 -10.52 -10.60
C ARG A 80 -9.99 -9.05 -11.02
N TYR A 81 -10.25 -8.77 -12.28
CA TYR A 81 -10.20 -7.42 -12.85
C TYR A 81 -11.32 -7.25 -13.88
N PRO A 82 -12.02 -6.10 -13.91
CA PRO A 82 -13.02 -5.84 -14.92
C PRO A 82 -12.35 -5.61 -16.27
N LEU A 83 -12.80 -6.31 -17.31
CA LEU A 83 -12.33 -6.18 -18.68
C LEU A 83 -13.51 -5.83 -19.58
N PRO A 84 -13.37 -4.86 -20.49
CA PRO A 84 -14.44 -4.58 -21.45
C PRO A 84 -14.62 -5.79 -22.38
N ALA A 85 -15.87 -6.25 -22.53
CA ALA A 85 -16.20 -7.44 -23.31
C ALA A 85 -15.79 -7.31 -24.79
N GLU A 86 -15.77 -6.10 -25.32
CA GLU A 86 -15.40 -5.79 -26.71
C GLU A 86 -13.88 -5.73 -26.94
N ASP A 87 -13.07 -5.43 -25.91
CA ASP A 87 -11.63 -5.22 -26.05
C ASP A 87 -10.84 -5.96 -24.96
N LEU A 88 -10.74 -7.28 -25.16
CA LEU A 88 -10.05 -8.18 -24.26
C LEU A 88 -8.52 -8.10 -24.42
N PRO A 89 -7.76 -8.16 -23.30
CA PRO A 89 -6.32 -8.17 -23.34
C PRO A 89 -5.76 -9.45 -23.98
N PRO A 90 -4.54 -9.39 -24.54
CA PRO A 90 -3.87 -10.58 -25.02
C PRO A 90 -3.55 -11.54 -23.86
N MET A 91 -4.19 -12.72 -23.86
CA MET A 91 -3.99 -13.74 -22.83
C MET A 91 -2.53 -14.21 -22.79
N GLY A 92 -2.01 -14.44 -21.58
CA GLY A 92 -0.64 -14.90 -21.37
C GLY A 92 0.45 -13.86 -21.67
N ARG A 93 0.09 -12.60 -21.98
CA ARG A 93 1.05 -11.50 -22.15
C ARG A 93 0.97 -10.52 -20.98
N ALA A 94 2.12 -9.92 -20.66
CA ALA A 94 2.17 -8.92 -19.60
C ALA A 94 1.60 -7.59 -20.10
N VAL A 95 0.57 -7.11 -19.41
CA VAL A 95 -0.12 -5.85 -19.68
C VAL A 95 -0.10 -4.97 -18.43
N ALA A 96 -0.02 -3.66 -18.61
CA ALA A 96 -0.18 -2.72 -17.52
C ALA A 96 -1.66 -2.50 -17.23
N THR A 97 -1.97 -2.29 -15.95
CA THR A 97 -3.30 -1.98 -15.42
C THR A 97 -3.20 -0.78 -14.48
N ASP A 98 -4.30 -0.06 -14.37
CA ASP A 98 -4.38 1.17 -13.57
C ASP A 98 -4.13 0.91 -12.06
N GLN A 99 -4.64 -0.20 -11.53
CA GLN A 99 -4.60 -0.47 -10.09
C GLN A 99 -3.54 -1.48 -9.66
N TYR A 100 -3.19 -2.42 -10.53
CA TYR A 100 -2.39 -3.59 -10.16
C TYR A 100 -1.01 -3.62 -10.81
N GLY A 101 -0.70 -2.62 -11.63
CA GLY A 101 0.58 -2.53 -12.35
C GLY A 101 0.66 -3.55 -13.48
N VAL A 102 1.84 -4.12 -13.71
CA VAL A 102 2.05 -5.07 -14.81
C VAL A 102 1.64 -6.49 -14.38
N VAL A 103 0.59 -7.02 -15.00
CA VAL A 103 -0.01 -8.32 -14.70
C VAL A 103 -0.16 -9.14 -15.98
N VAL A 104 -0.39 -10.45 -15.83
CA VAL A 104 -0.71 -11.35 -16.94
C VAL A 104 -2.13 -11.87 -16.74
N PHE A 105 -2.98 -11.68 -17.73
CA PHE A 105 -4.32 -12.27 -17.74
C PHE A 105 -4.26 -13.73 -18.15
N THR A 106 -4.92 -14.58 -17.36
CA THR A 106 -4.93 -16.04 -17.55
C THR A 106 -6.22 -16.54 -18.16
N ASP A 107 -7.35 -15.95 -17.80
CA ASP A 107 -8.67 -16.39 -18.24
C ASP A 107 -9.73 -15.28 -18.12
N VAL A 108 -10.85 -15.43 -18.80
CA VAL A 108 -12.02 -14.54 -18.75
C VAL A 108 -13.26 -15.38 -18.49
N SER A 109 -13.95 -15.14 -17.36
CA SER A 109 -15.07 -15.98 -16.95
C SER A 109 -16.35 -15.74 -17.75
N GLY A 110 -16.47 -14.57 -18.42
CA GLY A 110 -17.68 -14.14 -19.12
C GLY A 110 -18.81 -13.68 -18.20
N GLU A 111 -18.58 -13.68 -16.88
CA GLU A 111 -19.52 -13.11 -15.90
C GLU A 111 -19.48 -11.59 -15.95
N LEU A 112 -20.66 -10.97 -16.09
CA LEU A 112 -20.79 -9.52 -16.10
C LEU A 112 -20.48 -8.92 -14.72
N VAL A 113 -19.79 -7.78 -14.74
CA VAL A 113 -19.46 -7.01 -13.53
C VAL A 113 -20.64 -6.13 -13.15
N GLU A 114 -21.06 -6.19 -11.89
CA GLU A 114 -22.09 -5.30 -11.38
C GLU A 114 -21.64 -3.82 -11.45
N PRO A 115 -22.46 -2.90 -11.99
CA PRO A 115 -22.08 -1.50 -12.14
C PRO A 115 -21.73 -0.79 -10.82
N THR A 116 -22.35 -1.21 -9.71
CA THR A 116 -22.09 -0.69 -8.36
C THR A 116 -20.69 -1.05 -7.87
N VAL A 117 -20.24 -2.28 -8.10
CA VAL A 117 -18.89 -2.77 -7.78
C VAL A 117 -17.86 -2.05 -8.64
N LEU A 118 -18.17 -1.86 -9.93
CA LEU A 118 -17.33 -1.15 -10.89
C LEU A 118 -17.05 0.29 -10.43
N ALA A 119 -18.09 1.06 -10.11
CA ALA A 119 -17.95 2.44 -9.67
C ALA A 119 -17.22 2.57 -8.32
N ALA A 120 -17.42 1.63 -7.39
CA ALA A 120 -16.83 1.70 -6.06
C ALA A 120 -15.35 1.30 -6.03
N LEU A 121 -14.96 0.29 -6.81
CA LEU A 121 -13.63 -0.33 -6.73
C LEU A 121 -12.74 -0.06 -7.95
N TYR A 122 -13.32 0.26 -9.11
CA TYR A 122 -12.58 0.42 -10.38
C TYR A 122 -12.93 1.75 -11.09
N PRO A 123 -12.44 2.90 -10.60
CA PRO A 123 -12.81 4.22 -11.12
C PRO A 123 -12.41 4.49 -12.58
N HIS A 124 -11.51 3.70 -13.16
CA HIS A 124 -11.13 3.84 -14.57
C HIS A 124 -12.21 3.31 -15.52
N ALA A 125 -13.04 2.36 -15.07
CA ALA A 125 -14.08 1.72 -15.86
C ALA A 125 -15.36 2.59 -15.87
N THR A 126 -15.24 3.77 -16.48
CA THR A 126 -16.29 4.80 -16.55
C THR A 126 -17.15 4.73 -17.80
N ARG A 127 -16.80 3.85 -18.73
CA ARG A 127 -17.52 3.65 -19.99
C ARG A 127 -18.83 2.90 -19.73
N THR A 128 -19.94 3.63 -19.73
CA THR A 128 -21.29 3.05 -19.59
C THR A 128 -21.82 2.42 -20.88
N ASP A 129 -21.11 2.62 -22.00
CA ASP A 129 -21.45 2.08 -23.31
C ASP A 129 -20.96 0.63 -23.53
N VAL A 130 -20.15 0.09 -22.62
CA VAL A 130 -19.52 -1.22 -22.76
C VAL A 130 -19.81 -2.10 -21.55
N ASP A 131 -20.16 -3.35 -21.81
CA ASP A 131 -20.29 -4.36 -20.77
C ASP A 131 -18.90 -4.80 -20.28
N TYR A 132 -18.75 -4.92 -18.96
CA TYR A 132 -17.51 -5.42 -18.34
C TYR A 132 -17.69 -6.86 -17.90
N VAL A 133 -16.71 -7.70 -18.19
CA VAL A 133 -16.61 -9.09 -17.75
C VAL A 133 -15.44 -9.29 -16.80
N TRP A 134 -15.54 -10.28 -15.91
CA TRP A 134 -14.42 -10.61 -15.02
C TRP A 134 -13.29 -11.35 -15.74
N GLY A 135 -12.08 -10.79 -15.67
CA GLY A 135 -10.84 -11.45 -16.02
C GLY A 135 -10.06 -11.91 -14.78
N THR A 136 -9.46 -13.09 -14.84
CA THR A 136 -8.51 -13.55 -13.83
C THR A 136 -7.10 -13.17 -14.23
N TRP A 137 -6.30 -12.72 -13.27
CA TRP A 137 -4.93 -12.29 -13.50
C TRP A 137 -3.97 -12.91 -12.48
N ARG A 138 -2.69 -12.92 -12.85
CA ARG A 138 -1.59 -13.21 -11.94
C ARG A 138 -0.47 -12.21 -12.11
N SER A 139 0.39 -12.11 -11.11
CA SER A 139 1.64 -11.36 -11.23
C SER A 139 2.47 -11.92 -12.39
N ALA A 140 3.05 -11.02 -13.19
CA ALA A 140 3.95 -11.40 -14.27
C ALA A 140 5.27 -11.94 -13.69
N THR A 141 5.79 -13.03 -14.26
CA THR A 141 7.11 -13.56 -13.90
C THR A 141 8.21 -12.69 -14.50
N LEU A 142 9.44 -12.78 -13.96
CA LEU A 142 10.58 -12.02 -14.48
C LEU A 142 10.83 -12.33 -15.97
N THR A 143 10.74 -13.60 -16.37
CA THR A 143 10.91 -14.04 -17.76
C THR A 143 9.87 -13.42 -18.69
N GLU A 144 8.60 -13.37 -18.28
CA GLU A 144 7.53 -12.74 -19.07
C GLU A 144 7.74 -11.24 -19.20
N LEU A 145 8.14 -10.57 -18.12
CA LEU A 145 8.45 -9.15 -18.14
C LEU A 145 9.63 -8.80 -19.05
N ILE A 146 10.62 -9.68 -19.16
CA ILE A 146 11.78 -9.50 -20.06
C ILE A 146 11.36 -9.70 -21.52
N ARG A 147 10.52 -10.70 -21.80
CA ARG A 147 10.02 -10.99 -23.17
C ARG A 147 9.00 -9.97 -23.69
N THR A 148 8.40 -9.18 -22.80
CA THR A 148 7.39 -8.19 -23.17
C THR A 148 8.04 -6.98 -23.83
N TRP A 149 7.57 -6.67 -25.04
CA TRP A 149 8.01 -5.49 -25.78
C TRP A 149 7.42 -4.22 -25.15
N PRO A 150 8.22 -3.17 -24.90
CA PRO A 150 7.72 -1.92 -24.36
C PRO A 150 6.87 -1.17 -25.39
N ALA A 151 5.81 -0.51 -24.93
CA ALA A 151 5.10 0.46 -25.74
C ALA A 151 6.01 1.65 -26.08
N ARG A 152 5.89 2.17 -27.31
CA ARG A 152 6.65 3.35 -27.78
C ARG A 152 6.06 4.67 -27.29
N ARG A 153 4.78 4.68 -26.92
CA ARG A 153 4.04 5.84 -26.43
C ARG A 153 3.42 5.48 -25.09
N GLU A 154 3.23 6.49 -24.25
CA GLU A 154 2.48 6.34 -23.02
C GLU A 154 0.99 6.11 -23.33
N ALA A 155 0.31 5.48 -22.38
CA ALA A 155 -1.09 5.16 -22.54
C ALA A 155 -1.95 6.43 -22.64
N GLY A 156 -2.80 6.48 -23.66
CA GLY A 156 -3.73 7.58 -23.84
C GLY A 156 -4.95 7.48 -22.91
N PRO A 157 -5.80 8.54 -22.84
CA PRO A 157 -7.02 8.52 -22.03
C PRO A 157 -7.96 7.34 -22.35
N MET A 158 -8.03 6.96 -23.63
CA MET A 158 -8.84 5.82 -24.08
C MET A 158 -8.31 4.49 -23.52
N GLU A 159 -6.99 4.30 -23.51
CA GLU A 159 -6.37 3.07 -23.00
C GLU A 159 -6.48 2.98 -21.48
N HIS A 160 -6.39 4.11 -20.78
CA HIS A 160 -6.71 4.19 -19.36
C HIS A 160 -8.18 3.88 -19.08
N SER A 161 -9.12 4.38 -19.90
CA SER A 161 -10.55 4.07 -19.75
C SER A 161 -10.88 2.59 -20.02
N ARG A 162 -10.12 1.95 -20.92
CA ARG A 162 -10.17 0.51 -21.15
C ARG A 162 -9.68 -0.30 -19.95
N GLY A 163 -8.82 0.30 -19.12
CA GLY A 163 -8.30 -0.30 -17.90
C GLY A 163 -7.04 -1.16 -18.09
N TRP A 164 -6.59 -1.38 -19.33
CA TRP A 164 -5.35 -2.10 -19.61
C TRP A 164 -4.63 -1.57 -20.86
N TRP A 165 -3.31 -1.63 -20.86
CA TRP A 165 -2.47 -1.19 -21.99
C TRP A 165 -1.15 -1.97 -22.07
N GLN A 166 -0.45 -1.78 -23.18
CA GLN A 166 0.89 -2.33 -23.33
C GLN A 166 1.86 -1.52 -22.44
N PRO A 167 2.64 -2.17 -21.56
CA PRO A 167 3.44 -1.46 -20.58
C PRO A 167 4.58 -0.67 -21.24
N THR A 168 4.86 0.50 -20.69
CA THR A 168 6.00 1.33 -21.08
C THR A 168 7.31 0.78 -20.50
N LEU A 169 8.46 1.26 -21.00
CA LEU A 169 9.76 0.84 -20.49
C LEU A 169 9.96 1.20 -19.00
N THR A 170 9.39 2.31 -18.55
CA THR A 170 9.46 2.76 -17.14
C THR A 170 8.67 1.83 -16.23
N GLU A 171 7.43 1.47 -16.61
CA GLU A 171 6.60 0.51 -15.89
C GLU A 171 7.26 -0.88 -15.84
N LEU A 172 7.82 -1.36 -16.96
CA LEU A 172 8.54 -2.64 -17.01
C LEU A 172 9.78 -2.63 -16.10
N ARG A 173 10.51 -1.53 -16.00
CA ARG A 173 11.68 -1.43 -15.08
C ARG A 173 11.27 -1.60 -13.62
N VAL A 174 10.18 -0.97 -13.20
CA VAL A 174 9.64 -1.11 -11.83
C VAL A 174 9.16 -2.54 -11.59
N ALA A 175 8.38 -3.10 -12.53
CA ALA A 175 7.88 -4.48 -12.42
C ALA A 175 9.03 -5.50 -12.33
N ARG A 176 10.06 -5.37 -13.18
CA ARG A 176 11.25 -6.25 -13.16
C ARG A 176 12.03 -6.14 -11.85
N ARG A 177 12.15 -4.94 -11.29
CA ARG A 177 12.81 -4.72 -9.99
C ARG A 177 12.04 -5.44 -8.88
N ASN A 178 10.72 -5.30 -8.84
CA ASN A 178 9.88 -5.95 -7.83
C ASN A 178 9.87 -7.48 -7.98
N ALA A 179 9.86 -8.00 -9.21
CA ALA A 179 9.95 -9.44 -9.46
C ALA A 179 11.28 -10.02 -8.95
N ARG A 180 12.41 -9.34 -9.19
CA ARG A 180 13.74 -9.74 -8.70
C ARG A 180 13.90 -9.78 -7.18
N THR A 181 13.01 -9.13 -6.42
CA THR A 181 13.05 -9.16 -4.95
C THR A 181 12.20 -10.29 -4.36
N ILE A 182 11.32 -10.88 -5.17
CA ILE A 182 10.39 -11.94 -4.75
C ILE A 182 10.93 -13.32 -5.16
N GLU A 183 11.64 -13.40 -6.28
CA GLU A 183 12.40 -14.56 -6.76
C GLU A 183 13.78 -14.65 -6.10
#